data_AF-A0A1Z9BZW6-F1
#
_entry.id   AF-A0A1Z9BZW6-F1
#
_cell.length_a   1.000
_cell.length_b   1.000
_cell.length_c   1.000
_cell.angle_alpha   90.00
_cell.angle_beta   90.00
_cell.angle_gamma   90.00
#
_symmetry.space_group_name_H-M   'P 1'
#
loop_
_entity.id
_entity.type
_entity.pdbx_description
1 polymer ?
#
loop_
_entity_poly.entity_id
_entity_poly.type
_entity_poly.pdbx_seq_one_letter_code
_entity_poly.pdbx_strand_id
1 'polypeptide(L)'
;MLEIFSATIAGIKIVQETFDRISSTLDKAQHIGEVAHHIDEFLNGYDQVQKERFKKNSGGNVFSLKNVAQEVIDAKLAEEKRYEMSVLINQRFGHGTWQKILEIRQQRIKADKERRKKERILRIKRRNEMMKTIEQSCYILATCFVILLIIYFGFMKK
;
A
#
# COMPACT_ATOMS: atom_id res chain seq x y z
N MET A 1 -1.36 10.23 -18.43
CA MET A 1 -0.67 11.48 -18.04
C MET A 1 -1.63 12.41 -17.29
N LEU A 2 -2.85 12.67 -17.79
CA LEU A 2 -3.90 13.44 -17.10
C LEU A 2 -4.28 12.88 -15.71
N GLU A 3 -4.46 11.56 -15.59
CA GLU A 3 -4.76 10.89 -14.32
C GLU A 3 -3.69 11.14 -13.23
N ILE A 4 -2.42 11.21 -13.62
CA ILE A 4 -1.29 11.36 -12.67
C ILE A 4 -1.21 12.80 -12.15
N PHE A 5 -1.46 13.78 -13.03
CA PHE A 5 -1.53 15.19 -12.66
C PHE A 5 -2.73 15.46 -11.74
N SER A 6 -3.89 14.92 -12.09
CA SER A 6 -5.09 14.94 -11.25
C SER A 6 -4.83 14.33 -9.86
N ALA A 7 -4.14 13.19 -9.80
CA ALA A 7 -3.79 12.54 -8.54
C ALA A 7 -2.80 13.35 -7.68
N THR A 8 -1.86 14.10 -8.30
CA THR A 8 -0.92 14.98 -7.58
C THR A 8 -1.66 16.19 -7.02
N ILE A 9 -2.49 16.85 -7.82
CA ILE A 9 -3.34 17.98 -7.38
C ILE A 9 -4.30 17.54 -6.27
N ALA A 10 -4.94 16.38 -6.41
CA ALA A 10 -5.80 15.84 -5.38
C ALA A 10 -5.04 15.59 -4.07
N GLY A 11 -3.82 15.06 -4.14
CA GLY A 11 -2.97 14.87 -2.97
C GLY A 11 -2.60 16.19 -2.27
N ILE A 12 -2.21 17.21 -3.03
CA ILE A 12 -1.88 18.54 -2.48
C ILE A 12 -3.11 19.20 -1.86
N LYS A 13 -4.25 19.12 -2.54
CA LYS A 13 -5.52 19.65 -2.02
C LYS A 13 -5.88 18.99 -0.69
N ILE A 14 -5.76 17.66 -0.60
CA ILE A 14 -5.97 16.93 0.66
C ILE A 14 -5.00 17.43 1.75
N VAL A 15 -3.71 17.56 1.43
CA VAL A 15 -2.69 18.06 2.37
C VAL A 15 -3.03 19.46 2.88
N GLN A 16 -3.47 20.37 2.01
CA GLN A 16 -3.87 21.72 2.39
C GLN A 16 -5.15 21.73 3.23
N GLU A 17 -6.21 21.06 2.76
CA GLU A 17 -7.50 21.02 3.45
C GLU A 17 -7.41 20.38 4.84
N THR A 18 -6.63 19.30 4.96
CA THR A 18 -6.41 18.64 6.25
C THR A 18 -5.52 19.46 7.17
N PHE A 19 -4.52 20.18 6.64
CA PHE A 19 -3.73 21.13 7.40
C PHE A 19 -4.63 22.21 8.04
N ASP A 20 -5.51 22.84 7.25
CA ASP A 20 -6.40 23.90 7.71
C ASP A 20 -7.40 23.38 8.76
N ARG A 21 -7.96 22.18 8.54
CA ARG A 21 -8.81 21.50 9.53
C ARG A 21 -8.09 21.20 10.83
N ILE A 22 -6.88 20.65 10.76
CA ILE A 22 -6.08 20.33 11.95
C ILE A 22 -5.70 21.60 12.70
N SER A 23 -5.23 22.64 12.01
CA SER A 23 -4.89 23.92 12.66
C SER A 23 -6.11 24.52 13.35
N SER A 24 -7.25 24.58 12.67
CA SER A 24 -8.47 25.17 13.23
C SER A 24 -9.09 24.35 14.37
N THR A 25 -8.94 23.02 14.39
CA THR A 25 -9.41 22.15 15.48
C THR A 25 -8.46 22.14 16.68
N LEU A 26 -7.14 22.24 16.44
CA LEU A 26 -6.13 22.43 17.48
C LEU A 26 -6.38 23.71 18.26
N ASP A 27 -6.64 24.82 17.57
CA ASP A 27 -6.93 26.11 18.20
C ASP A 27 -8.20 26.07 19.05
N LYS A 28 -9.21 25.30 18.64
CA LYS A 28 -10.51 25.19 19.34
C LYS A 28 -10.49 24.26 20.56
N ALA A 29 -9.35 23.68 20.91
CA ALA A 29 -9.13 22.86 22.12
C ALA A 29 -10.05 21.64 22.35
N GLN A 30 -10.85 21.20 21.37
CA GLN A 30 -11.96 20.30 21.68
C GLN A 30 -11.83 18.83 21.29
N HIS A 31 -11.08 18.40 20.26
CA HIS A 31 -11.10 16.97 19.87
C HIS A 31 -9.77 16.39 19.39
N ILE A 32 -8.99 15.81 20.31
CA ILE A 32 -7.76 15.05 19.99
C ILE A 32 -8.04 13.87 19.05
N GLY A 33 -9.22 13.25 19.15
CA GLY A 33 -9.62 12.13 18.29
C GLY A 33 -9.92 12.52 16.84
N GLU A 34 -10.47 13.71 16.61
CA GLU A 34 -10.75 14.25 15.28
C GLU A 34 -9.45 14.67 14.58
N VAL A 35 -8.53 15.29 15.33
CA VAL A 35 -7.17 15.62 14.88
C VAL A 35 -6.42 14.36 14.42
N ALA A 36 -6.56 13.23 15.12
CA ALA A 36 -5.90 11.98 14.75
C ALA A 36 -6.36 11.45 13.37
N HIS A 37 -7.68 11.49 13.09
CA HIS A 37 -8.21 11.08 11.78
C HIS A 37 -7.69 11.96 10.65
N HIS A 38 -7.69 13.28 10.86
CA HIS A 38 -7.17 14.21 9.87
C HIS A 38 -5.65 14.12 9.68
N ILE A 39 -4.89 13.77 10.72
CA ILE A 39 -3.44 13.51 10.58
C ILE A 39 -3.21 12.31 9.67
N ASP A 40 -4.00 11.25 9.80
CA ASP A 40 -3.86 10.09 8.92
C ASP A 40 -4.24 10.42 7.47
N GLU A 41 -5.30 11.22 7.27
CA GLU A 41 -5.71 11.75 5.96
C GLU A 41 -4.61 12.63 5.34
N PHE A 42 -4.03 13.54 6.12
CA PHE A 42 -2.89 14.38 5.74
C PHE A 42 -1.70 13.55 5.29
N LEU A 43 -1.31 12.55 6.09
CA LEU A 43 -0.17 11.68 5.79
C LEU A 43 -0.43 10.79 4.57
N ASN A 44 -1.67 10.36 4.33
CA ASN A 44 -2.06 9.66 3.11
C ASN A 44 -1.94 10.55 1.87
N GLY A 45 -2.41 11.80 1.94
CA GLY A 45 -2.26 12.79 0.88
C GLY A 45 -0.78 13.07 0.57
N TYR A 46 0.04 13.21 1.61
CA TYR A 46 1.50 13.37 1.48
C TYR A 46 2.15 12.14 0.80
N ASP A 47 1.82 10.93 1.25
CA ASP A 47 2.32 9.68 0.65
C ASP A 47 1.90 9.55 -0.83
N GLN A 48 0.70 10.03 -1.20
CA GLN A 48 0.21 10.07 -2.57
C GLN A 48 1.05 11.01 -3.44
N VAL A 49 1.30 12.25 -3.00
CA VAL A 49 2.16 13.20 -3.73
C VAL A 49 3.55 12.59 -3.97
N GLN A 50 4.15 11.99 -2.94
CA GLN A 50 5.48 11.38 -3.06
C GLN A 50 5.48 10.16 -3.98
N LYS A 51 4.48 9.28 -3.87
CA LYS A 51 4.39 8.08 -4.71
C LYS A 51 4.21 8.43 -6.18
N GLU A 52 3.40 9.42 -6.51
CA GLU A 52 3.20 9.85 -7.90
C GLU A 52 4.48 10.49 -8.47
N ARG A 53 5.23 11.24 -7.66
CA ARG A 53 6.58 11.72 -8.02
C ARG A 53 7.55 10.57 -8.35
N PHE A 54 7.66 9.57 -7.47
CA PHE A 54 8.55 8.43 -7.71
C PHE A 54 8.14 7.60 -8.94
N LYS A 55 6.85 7.45 -9.21
CA LYS A 55 6.34 6.78 -10.41
C LYS A 55 6.71 7.54 -11.69
N LYS A 56 6.61 8.88 -11.70
CA LYS A 56 7.03 9.71 -12.84
C LYS A 56 8.53 9.58 -13.11
N ASN A 57 9.35 9.58 -12.06
CA ASN A 57 10.81 9.44 -12.19
C ASN A 57 11.27 8.05 -12.64
N SER A 58 10.50 6.99 -12.36
CA SER A 58 10.83 5.61 -12.73
C SER A 58 10.36 5.22 -14.15
N GLY A 59 9.54 6.05 -14.79
CA GLY A 59 8.88 5.76 -16.06
C GLY A 59 9.36 6.63 -17.22
N GLY A 60 10.65 6.59 -17.55
CA GLY A 60 11.24 6.85 -18.89
C GLY A 60 10.81 8.06 -19.74
N ASN A 61 10.03 9.02 -19.24
CA ASN A 61 9.50 10.12 -20.04
C ASN A 61 9.92 11.47 -19.46
N VAL A 62 11.22 11.76 -19.66
CA VAL A 62 11.94 12.96 -19.19
C VAL A 62 11.51 14.25 -19.93
N PHE A 63 10.63 14.16 -20.93
CA PHE A 63 10.36 15.25 -21.90
C PHE A 63 9.08 16.08 -21.67
N SER A 64 8.73 16.39 -20.43
CA SER A 64 7.74 17.47 -20.16
C SER A 64 8.32 18.56 -19.26
N LEU A 65 9.28 19.32 -19.80
CA LEU A 65 9.89 20.50 -19.15
C LEU A 65 8.86 21.48 -18.54
N LYS A 66 7.66 21.57 -19.12
CA LYS A 66 6.57 22.41 -18.62
C LYS A 66 6.05 22.00 -17.22
N ASN A 67 6.30 20.76 -16.80
CA ASN A 67 5.72 20.18 -15.58
C ASN A 67 6.74 19.88 -14.48
N VAL A 68 8.05 19.94 -14.77
CA VAL A 68 9.10 19.66 -13.77
C VAL A 68 9.10 20.76 -12.69
N ALA A 69 8.97 22.03 -13.09
CA ALA A 69 8.86 23.13 -12.14
C ALA A 69 7.65 22.96 -11.21
N GLN A 70 6.47 22.63 -11.76
CA GLN A 70 5.27 22.36 -10.97
C GLN A 70 5.46 21.18 -10.03
N GLU A 71 6.06 20.08 -10.48
CA GLU A 71 6.32 18.90 -9.64
C GLU A 71 7.27 19.20 -8.48
N VAL A 72 8.31 20.01 -8.72
CA VAL A 72 9.22 20.46 -7.67
C VAL A 72 8.50 21.38 -6.68
N ILE A 73 7.69 22.32 -7.17
CA ILE A 73 6.90 23.24 -6.34
C ILE A 73 5.90 22.47 -5.48
N ASP A 74 5.16 21.54 -6.08
CA ASP A 74 4.18 20.68 -5.42
C ASP A 74 4.81 19.84 -4.30
N ALA A 75 5.97 19.25 -4.57
CA ALA A 75 6.72 18.48 -3.58
C ALA A 75 7.22 19.37 -2.44
N LYS A 76 7.69 20.58 -2.75
CA LYS A 76 8.16 21.54 -1.75
C LYS A 76 7.03 22.05 -0.87
N LEU A 77 5.89 22.39 -1.46
CA LEU A 77 4.70 22.80 -0.74
C LEU A 77 4.20 21.69 0.21
N ALA A 78 4.20 20.43 -0.24
CA ALA A 78 3.85 19.30 0.62
C ALA A 78 4.88 19.07 1.75
N GLU A 79 6.18 19.26 1.48
CA GLU A 79 7.24 19.22 2.50
C GLU A 79 7.10 20.33 3.54
N GLU A 80 6.78 21.56 3.11
CA GLU A 80 6.54 22.71 3.98
C GLU A 80 5.35 22.45 4.90
N LYS A 81 4.20 22.04 4.35
CA LYS A 81 3.01 21.72 5.16
C LYS A 81 3.27 20.58 6.14
N ARG A 82 4.08 19.60 5.75
CA ARG A 82 4.49 18.51 6.66
C ARG A 82 5.35 19.02 7.81
N TYR A 83 6.26 19.95 7.53
CA TYR A 83 7.07 20.57 8.57
C TYR A 83 6.22 21.43 9.50
N GLU A 84 5.37 22.30 8.97
CA GLU A 84 4.43 23.10 9.77
C GLU A 84 3.55 22.23 10.66
N MET A 85 3.01 21.14 10.12
CA MET A 85 2.23 20.15 10.86
C MET A 85 3.03 19.55 12.03
N SER A 86 4.30 19.23 11.80
CA SER A 86 5.17 18.71 12.85
C SER A 86 5.37 19.70 14.00
N VAL A 87 5.51 20.98 13.66
CA VAL A 87 5.66 22.06 14.65
C VAL A 87 4.38 22.22 15.45
N LEU A 88 3.22 22.30 14.79
CA LEU A 88 1.91 22.43 15.43
C LEU A 88 1.64 21.30 16.43
N ILE A 89 1.87 20.06 16.00
CA ILE A 89 1.64 18.88 16.84
C ILE A 89 2.62 18.84 18.02
N ASN A 90 3.90 19.14 17.79
CA ASN A 90 4.88 19.14 18.86
C ASN A 90 4.66 20.30 19.85
N GLN A 91 4.22 21.47 19.39
CA GLN A 91 3.87 22.59 20.25
C GLN A 91 2.68 22.25 21.14
N ARG A 92 1.68 21.53 20.61
CA ARG A 92 0.48 21.18 21.38
C ARG A 92 0.66 19.98 22.31
N PHE A 93 1.30 18.93 21.84
CA PHE A 93 1.35 17.63 22.51
C PHE A 93 2.72 17.28 23.08
N GLY A 94 3.67 18.23 23.03
CA GLY A 94 5.04 18.04 23.50
C GLY A 94 5.99 17.59 22.40
N HIS A 95 7.27 17.87 22.62
CA HIS A 95 8.34 17.58 21.67
C HIS A 95 8.44 16.08 21.37
N GLY A 96 8.60 15.73 20.09
CA GLY A 96 8.79 14.35 19.65
C GLY A 96 7.49 13.57 19.38
N THR A 97 6.32 14.12 19.72
CA THR A 97 5.02 13.48 19.44
C THR A 97 4.84 13.22 17.95
N TRP A 98 5.17 14.19 17.08
CA TRP A 98 5.09 13.99 15.63
C TRP A 98 5.98 12.84 15.15
N GLN A 99 7.21 12.78 15.65
CA GLN A 99 8.15 11.71 15.29
C GLN A 99 7.63 10.35 15.74
N LYS A 100 7.00 10.29 16.93
CA LYS A 100 6.41 9.05 17.44
C LYS A 100 5.23 8.57 16.60
N ILE A 101 4.38 9.49 16.13
CA ILE A 101 3.27 9.18 15.21
C ILE A 101 3.82 8.55 13.93
N LEU A 102 4.85 9.17 13.33
CA LEU A 102 5.47 8.64 12.11
C LEU A 102 6.10 7.26 12.32
N GLU A 103 6.80 7.06 13.44
CA GLU A 103 7.43 5.78 13.77
C GLU A 103 6.38 4.66 13.89
N ILE A 104 5.31 4.89 14.67
CA ILE A 104 4.22 3.92 14.85
C ILE A 104 3.55 3.63 13.51
N ARG A 105 3.28 4.67 12.71
CA ARG A 105 2.68 4.52 11.37
C ARG A 105 3.57 3.66 10.47
N GLN A 106 4.87 3.93 10.43
CA GLN A 106 5.83 3.14 9.65
C GLN A 106 5.89 1.68 10.12
N GLN A 107 5.89 1.44 11.42
CA GLN A 107 5.84 0.08 11.99
C GLN A 107 4.57 -0.66 11.55
N ARG A 108 3.39 -0.01 11.60
CA ARG A 108 2.11 -0.59 11.13
C ARG A 108 2.14 -0.91 9.65
N ILE A 109 2.61 0.03 8.81
CA ILE A 109 2.75 -0.18 7.35
C ILE A 109 3.69 -1.35 7.05
N LYS A 110 4.82 -1.45 7.76
CA LYS A 110 5.78 -2.54 7.60
C LYS A 110 5.17 -3.88 8.01
N ALA A 111 4.51 -3.94 9.17
CA ALA A 111 3.85 -5.14 9.66
C ALA A 111 2.77 -5.65 8.69
N ASP A 112 1.95 -4.76 8.14
CA ASP A 112 0.95 -5.12 7.14
C ASP A 112 1.56 -5.58 5.83
N LYS A 113 2.67 -4.97 5.39
CA LYS A 113 3.40 -5.41 4.21
C LYS A 113 3.97 -6.81 4.40
N GLU A 114 4.51 -7.10 5.58
CA GLU A 114 5.04 -8.43 5.93
C GLU A 114 3.93 -9.48 6.04
N ARG A 115 2.80 -9.15 6.66
CA ARG A 115 1.62 -10.02 6.70
C ARG A 115 1.12 -10.37 5.30
N ARG A 116 0.93 -9.39 4.42
CA ARG A 116 0.52 -9.61 3.02
C ARG A 116 1.52 -10.48 2.26
N LYS A 117 2.83 -10.30 2.49
CA LYS A 117 3.87 -11.16 1.90
C LYS A 117 3.74 -12.61 2.40
N LYS A 118 3.60 -12.81 3.71
CA LYS A 118 3.42 -14.15 4.31
C LYS A 118 2.17 -14.84 3.79
N GLU A 119 1.04 -14.13 3.73
CA GLU A 119 -0.20 -14.64 3.15
C GLU A 119 -0.05 -15.01 1.67
N ARG A 120 0.64 -14.18 0.87
CA ARG A 120 0.92 -14.48 -0.54
C ARG A 120 1.75 -15.75 -0.68
N ILE A 121 2.80 -15.90 0.12
CA ILE A 121 3.65 -17.10 0.13
C ILE A 121 2.84 -18.34 0.53
N LEU A 122 2.03 -18.24 1.59
CA LEU A 122 1.19 -19.34 2.05
C LEU A 122 0.13 -19.75 1.01
N ARG A 123 -0.49 -18.78 0.33
CA ARG A 123 -1.45 -19.05 -0.76
C ARG A 123 -0.78 -19.77 -1.94
N ILE A 124 0.43 -19.36 -2.31
CA ILE A 124 1.21 -20.03 -3.36
C ILE A 124 1.58 -21.45 -2.92
N LYS A 125 2.04 -21.63 -1.67
CA LYS A 125 2.40 -22.96 -1.13
C LYS A 125 1.19 -23.89 -1.11
N ARG A 126 0.05 -23.43 -0.60
CA ARG A 126 -1.20 -24.21 -0.58
C ARG A 126 -1.66 -24.60 -1.99
N ARG A 127 -1.57 -23.66 -2.95
CA ARG A 127 -1.89 -23.95 -4.36
C ARG A 127 -0.98 -25.06 -4.90
N ASN A 128 0.32 -24.96 -4.66
CA ASN A 128 1.28 -25.96 -5.11
C ASN A 128 1.06 -27.33 -4.45
N GLU A 129 0.73 -27.37 -3.15
CA GLU A 129 0.39 -28.60 -2.43
C GLU A 129 -0.90 -29.22 -2.99
N MET A 130 -1.95 -28.42 -3.22
CA MET A 130 -3.19 -28.90 -3.84
C MET A 130 -2.94 -29.48 -5.24
N MET A 131 -2.15 -28.81 -6.08
CA MET A 131 -1.78 -29.31 -7.41
C MET A 131 -1.06 -30.65 -7.33
N LYS A 132 -0.07 -30.78 -6.43
CA LYS A 132 0.65 -32.04 -6.22
C LYS A 132 -0.27 -33.16 -5.74
N THR A 133 -1.18 -32.88 -4.82
CA THR A 133 -2.16 -33.88 -4.35
C THR A 133 -3.08 -34.32 -5.49
N ILE A 134 -3.53 -33.39 -6.32
CA ILE A 134 -4.36 -33.71 -7.50
C ILE A 134 -3.58 -34.58 -8.49
N GLU A 135 -2.35 -34.18 -8.84
CA GLU A 135 -1.46 -34.96 -9.74
C GLU A 135 -1.23 -36.39 -9.21
N GLN A 136 -0.92 -36.53 -7.92
CA GLN A 136 -0.73 -37.83 -7.28
C GLN A 136 -2.01 -38.67 -7.31
N SER A 137 -3.17 -38.06 -7.03
CA SER A 137 -4.44 -38.77 -7.04
C SER A 137 -4.82 -39.26 -8.45
N CYS A 138 -4.60 -38.43 -9.48
CA CYS A 138 -4.78 -38.82 -10.88
C CYS A 138 -3.84 -39.96 -11.28
N TYR A 139 -2.57 -39.92 -10.87
CA TYR A 139 -1.60 -40.98 -11.18
C TYR A 139 -2.00 -42.33 -10.58
N ILE A 140 -2.43 -42.34 -9.31
CA ILE A 140 -2.90 -43.55 -8.62
C ILE A 140 -4.14 -44.12 -9.32
N LEU A 141 -5.13 -43.27 -9.63
CA LEU A 141 -6.36 -43.69 -10.32
C LEU A 141 -6.06 -44.26 -11.71
N ALA A 142 -5.21 -43.61 -12.49
CA ALA A 142 -4.81 -44.10 -13.82
C ALA A 142 -4.11 -45.47 -13.74
N THR A 143 -3.22 -45.64 -12.77
CA THR A 143 -2.50 -46.91 -12.57
C THR A 143 -3.45 -48.04 -12.17
N CYS A 144 -4.36 -47.79 -11.22
CA CYS A 144 -5.40 -48.76 -10.83
C CYS A 144 -6.29 -49.15 -12.01
N PHE A 145 -6.68 -48.18 -12.84
CA PHE A 145 -7.51 -48.42 -14.02
C PHE A 145 -6.82 -49.34 -15.03
N VAL A 146 -5.53 -49.11 -15.32
CA VAL A 146 -4.74 -49.96 -16.21
C VAL A 146 -4.64 -51.39 -15.69
N ILE A 147 -4.40 -51.57 -14.38
CA ILE A 147 -4.33 -52.89 -13.75
C ILE A 147 -5.66 -53.64 -13.88
N LEU A 148 -6.79 -52.96 -13.61
CA LEU A 148 -8.13 -53.55 -13.76
C LEU A 148 -8.42 -53.98 -15.20
N LEU A 149 -8.02 -53.18 -16.19
CA LEU A 149 -8.15 -53.55 -17.60
C LEU A 149 -7.33 -54.82 -17.94
N ILE A 150 -6.10 -54.91 -17.46
CA ILE A 150 -5.24 -56.09 -17.68
C ILE A 150 -5.91 -57.35 -17.09
N ILE A 151 -6.44 -57.26 -15.87
CA ILE A 151 -7.14 -58.38 -15.22
C ILE A 151 -8.39 -58.78 -16.01
N TYR A 152 -9.22 -57.81 -16.40
CA TYR A 152 -10.44 -58.07 -17.17
C TYR A 152 -10.16 -58.77 -18.50
N PHE A 153 -9.18 -58.27 -19.28
CA PHE A 153 -8.80 -58.89 -20.55
C PHE A 153 -8.12 -60.26 -20.36
N GLY A 154 -7.37 -60.44 -19.27
CA GLY A 154 -6.76 -61.74 -18.94
C GLY A 154 -7.78 -62.80 -18.57
N PHE A 155 -8.88 -62.44 -17.91
CA PHE A 155 -9.95 -63.36 -17.53
C PHE A 155 -10.87 -63.72 -18.70
N MET A 156 -11.12 -62.79 -19.62
CA MET A 156 -11.93 -63.05 -20.84
C MET A 156 -11.23 -63.93 -21.89
N LYS A 157 -9.89 -64.01 -21.86
CA LYS A 157 -9.11 -64.81 -22.81
C LYS A 157 -8.87 -66.26 -22.36
N LYS A 158 -9.36 -66.66 -21.19
CA LYS A 158 -9.19 -67.99 -20.61
C LYS A 158 -10.51 -68.74 -20.62
#